data_AF-A0A1M3L4V4-F1
#
_entry.id   AF-A0A1M3L4V4-F1
#
_cell.length_a   1.000
_cell.length_b   1.000
_cell.length_c   1.000
_cell.angle_alpha   90.00
_cell.angle_beta   90.00
_cell.angle_gamma   90.00
#
_symmetry.space_group_name_H-M   'P 1'
#
loop_
_entity.id
_entity.type
_entity.pdbx_description
1 polymer ?
#
loop_
_entity_poly.entity_id
_entity_poly.type
_entity_poly.pdbx_seq_one_letter_code
_entity_poly.pdbx_strand_id
1 'polypeptide(L)'
;MINFINFKTTFFFNYKNKYKMKKLILLSLFTILAATAFSQSPRFLLAEFTYDSSNQKPLIFKRTLNIGSYDTIDFNLPFAYHFEIKGTTVEFSIYYDDVMWYFFRKGDKNYFDLEVNLYAKTTSGSSSGHGTSIPTTHGVGIIRIILMK
;
A
#
# COMPACT_ATOMS: atom_id res chain seq x y z
N MET A 1 -43.89 -56.37 8.07
CA MET A 1 -44.14 -56.30 9.51
C MET A 1 -42.90 -55.68 10.16
N ILE A 2 -42.89 -54.37 10.41
CA ILE A 2 -41.83 -53.72 11.19
C ILE A 2 -42.54 -52.81 12.19
N ASN A 3 -42.39 -53.19 13.45
CA ASN A 3 -42.91 -52.52 14.62
C ASN A 3 -42.17 -51.21 14.88
N PHE A 4 -42.93 -50.22 15.32
CA PHE A 4 -42.46 -49.01 15.97
C PHE A 4 -41.60 -49.36 17.20
N ILE A 5 -40.39 -48.80 17.25
CA ILE A 5 -39.71 -48.53 18.53
C ILE A 5 -39.40 -47.04 18.58
N ASN A 6 -40.23 -46.37 19.39
CA ASN A 6 -40.06 -44.99 19.83
C ASN A 6 -38.84 -44.92 20.75
N PHE A 7 -37.76 -44.25 20.33
CA PHE A 7 -36.72 -43.79 21.26
C PHE A 7 -36.66 -42.27 21.19
N LYS A 8 -37.45 -41.66 22.07
CA LYS A 8 -37.47 -40.22 22.31
C LYS A 8 -36.22 -39.88 23.13
N THR A 9 -35.07 -39.76 22.46
CA THR A 9 -33.82 -39.33 23.11
C THR A 9 -33.87 -37.82 23.26
N THR A 10 -34.43 -37.38 24.39
CA THR A 10 -34.42 -36.00 24.86
C THR A 10 -32.97 -35.51 24.96
N PHE A 11 -32.49 -34.80 23.93
CA PHE A 11 -31.23 -34.07 23.99
C PHE A 11 -31.38 -32.92 24.97
N PHE A 12 -31.06 -33.17 26.24
CA PHE A 12 -30.80 -32.12 27.22
C PHE A 12 -29.52 -31.38 26.79
N PHE A 13 -29.68 -30.34 25.98
CA PHE A 13 -28.63 -29.33 25.82
C PHE A 13 -28.47 -28.61 27.16
N ASN A 14 -27.48 -29.07 27.92
CA ASN A 14 -27.02 -28.46 29.15
C ASN A 14 -26.65 -26.98 28.87
N TYR A 15 -27.43 -26.05 29.39
CA TYR A 15 -27.34 -24.59 29.14
C TYR A 15 -25.93 -24.02 29.40
N LYS A 16 -25.12 -24.69 30.24
CA LYS A 16 -23.71 -24.35 30.51
C LYS A 16 -22.82 -24.41 29.26
N ASN A 17 -23.14 -25.27 28.29
CA ASN A 17 -22.33 -25.47 27.07
C ASN A 17 -22.62 -24.42 25.99
N LYS A 18 -23.82 -23.83 26.01
CA LYS A 18 -24.27 -22.82 25.03
C LYS A 18 -23.44 -21.53 25.13
N TYR A 19 -23.06 -21.13 26.35
CA TYR A 19 -22.19 -19.97 26.58
C TYR A 19 -20.74 -20.23 26.14
N LYS A 20 -20.23 -21.46 26.30
CA LYS A 20 -18.88 -21.84 25.84
C LYS A 20 -18.79 -21.85 24.31
N MET A 21 -19.79 -22.41 23.62
CA MET A 21 -19.87 -22.42 22.15
C MET A 21 -19.95 -20.99 21.57
N LYS A 22 -20.76 -20.11 22.18
CA LYS A 22 -20.84 -18.69 21.77
C LYS A 22 -19.50 -17.95 21.95
N LYS A 23 -18.79 -18.21 23.05
CA LYS A 23 -17.44 -17.66 23.27
C LYS A 23 -16.42 -18.18 22.25
N LEU A 24 -16.50 -19.45 21.87
CA LEU A 24 -15.63 -20.07 20.86
C LEU A 24 -15.85 -19.48 19.46
N ILE A 25 -17.12 -19.28 19.07
CA ILE A 25 -17.49 -18.65 17.80
C ILE A 25 -17.07 -17.17 17.78
N LEU A 26 -17.24 -16.45 18.90
CA LEU A 26 -16.80 -15.06 19.01
C LEU A 26 -15.26 -14.97 18.92
N LEU A 27 -14.53 -15.88 19.57
CA LEU A 27 -13.08 -15.95 19.52
C LEU A 27 -12.57 -16.25 18.10
N SER A 28 -13.24 -17.15 17.35
CA SER A 28 -12.88 -17.42 15.96
C SER A 28 -13.18 -16.25 15.03
N LEU A 29 -14.23 -15.46 15.29
CA LEU A 29 -14.46 -14.22 14.54
C LEU A 29 -13.35 -13.20 14.79
N PHE A 30 -12.87 -13.08 16.04
CA PHE A 30 -11.76 -12.18 16.38
C PHE A 30 -10.44 -12.60 15.73
N THR A 31 -10.14 -13.89 15.62
CA THR A 31 -8.93 -14.36 14.94
C THR A 31 -8.99 -14.14 13.42
N ILE A 32 -10.16 -14.29 12.81
CA ILE A 32 -10.36 -13.98 11.38
C ILE A 32 -10.24 -12.47 11.13
N LEU A 33 -10.79 -11.62 12.00
CA LEU A 33 -10.65 -10.16 11.91
C LEU A 33 -9.18 -9.72 12.04
N ALA A 34 -8.43 -10.35 12.94
CA ALA A 34 -7.00 -10.10 13.11
C ALA A 34 -6.17 -10.60 11.91
N ALA A 35 -6.59 -11.69 11.26
CA ALA A 35 -5.92 -12.24 10.07
C ALA A 35 -6.14 -11.41 8.80
N THR A 36 -7.18 -10.55 8.76
CA THR A 36 -7.40 -9.59 7.66
C THR A 36 -6.72 -8.25 7.86
N ALA A 37 -5.82 -8.12 8.85
CA ALA A 37 -4.89 -7.00 8.88
C ALA A 37 -3.95 -7.14 7.67
N PHE A 38 -4.40 -6.67 6.52
CA PHE A 38 -3.60 -6.54 5.32
C PHE A 38 -2.30 -5.85 5.72
N SER A 39 -1.19 -6.58 5.65
CA SER A 39 0.14 -6.01 5.85
C SER A 39 0.33 -4.94 4.77
N GLN A 40 0.05 -3.69 5.11
CA GLN A 40 0.31 -2.57 4.21
C GLN A 40 1.82 -2.46 4.07
N SER A 41 2.32 -2.40 2.83
CA SER A 41 3.74 -2.19 2.58
C SER A 41 4.20 -0.94 3.34
N PRO A 42 5.36 -0.99 4.02
CA PRO A 42 5.84 0.12 4.82
C PRO A 42 6.00 1.38 3.96
N ARG A 43 5.58 2.52 4.49
CA ARG A 43 5.58 3.82 3.79
C ARG A 43 6.69 4.72 4.34
N PHE A 44 7.47 5.34 3.47
CA PHE A 44 8.64 6.16 3.83
C PHE A 44 8.59 7.52 3.16
N LEU A 45 8.79 8.60 3.90
CA LEU A 45 8.98 9.93 3.31
C LEU A 45 10.39 9.99 2.68
N LEU A 46 10.46 10.07 1.36
CA LEU A 46 11.71 10.16 0.61
C LEU A 46 12.17 11.60 0.42
N ALA A 47 11.22 12.50 0.18
CA ALA A 47 11.51 13.91 -0.05
C ALA A 47 10.30 14.80 0.23
N GLU A 48 10.57 16.04 0.63
CA GLU A 48 9.61 17.14 0.58
C GLU A 48 10.09 18.16 -0.46
N PHE A 49 9.14 18.70 -1.23
CA PHE A 49 9.41 19.68 -2.26
C PHE A 49 8.37 20.78 -2.21
N THR A 50 8.84 22.01 -2.15
CA THR A 50 7.98 23.19 -2.13
C THR A 50 7.75 23.69 -3.54
N TYR A 51 6.49 23.82 -3.93
CA TYR A 51 6.08 24.28 -5.25
C TYR A 51 5.36 25.62 -5.14
N ASP A 52 5.98 26.66 -5.70
CA ASP A 52 5.41 28.00 -5.80
C ASP A 52 4.51 28.10 -7.04
N SER A 53 3.21 28.21 -6.80
CA SER A 53 2.20 28.28 -7.85
C SER A 53 1.94 29.70 -8.39
N SER A 54 2.52 30.74 -7.77
CA SER A 54 2.26 32.15 -8.09
C SER A 54 2.58 32.50 -9.55
N ASN A 55 3.64 31.89 -10.08
CA ASN A 55 4.16 32.16 -11.42
C ASN A 55 3.56 31.26 -12.52
N GLN A 56 2.62 30.36 -12.17
CA GLN A 56 1.97 29.43 -13.11
C GLN A 56 2.95 28.60 -13.97
N LYS A 57 4.14 28.30 -13.43
CA LYS A 57 5.17 27.53 -14.12
C LYS A 57 5.03 26.04 -13.82
N PRO A 58 5.57 25.16 -14.69
CA PRO A 58 5.64 23.74 -14.38
C PRO A 58 6.39 23.46 -13.07
N LEU A 59 5.99 22.39 -12.38
CA LEU A 59 6.77 21.83 -11.28
C LEU A 59 7.98 21.14 -11.85
N ILE A 60 9.18 21.54 -11.42
CA ILE A 60 10.45 20.91 -11.82
C ILE A 60 11.05 20.25 -10.58
N PHE A 61 10.97 18.93 -10.52
CA PHE A 61 11.53 18.14 -9.43
C PHE A 61 12.89 17.59 -9.84
N LYS A 62 13.90 17.82 -9.00
CA LYS A 62 15.22 17.20 -9.15
C LYS A 62 15.83 16.95 -7.78
N ARG A 63 15.87 15.69 -7.35
CA ARG A 63 16.45 15.30 -6.05
C ARG A 63 17.09 13.93 -6.12
N THR A 64 18.10 13.74 -5.28
CA THR A 64 18.64 12.42 -4.95
C THR A 64 17.82 11.84 -3.81
N LEU A 65 17.21 10.68 -4.03
CA LEU A 65 16.34 10.01 -3.07
C LEU A 65 17.14 9.01 -2.24
N ASN A 66 16.99 9.04 -0.92
CA ASN A 66 17.55 8.00 -0.07
C ASN A 66 16.60 6.80 -0.03
N ILE A 67 16.88 5.81 -0.86
CA ILE A 67 16.08 4.59 -0.98
C ILE A 67 16.53 3.48 -0.01
N GLY A 68 17.44 3.77 0.94
CA GLY A 68 17.84 2.83 1.98
C GLY A 68 18.35 1.49 1.44
N SER A 69 17.69 0.39 1.85
CA SER A 69 18.02 -0.99 1.44
C SER A 69 17.29 -1.47 0.17
N TYR A 70 16.58 -0.58 -0.51
CA TYR A 70 15.87 -0.91 -1.76
C TYR A 70 16.81 -0.72 -2.97
N ASP A 71 16.64 -1.54 -4.00
CA ASP A 71 17.52 -1.57 -5.17
C ASP A 71 16.94 -0.80 -6.36
N THR A 72 15.61 -0.89 -6.55
CA THR A 72 14.93 -0.24 -7.67
C THR A 72 13.72 0.55 -7.19
N ILE A 73 13.44 1.62 -7.93
CA ILE A 73 12.31 2.50 -7.74
C ILE A 73 11.48 2.53 -9.03
N ASP A 74 10.15 2.57 -8.88
CA ASP A 74 9.23 2.74 -9.99
C ASP A 74 8.27 3.90 -9.69
N PHE A 75 8.09 4.75 -10.69
CA PHE A 75 7.25 5.94 -10.61
C PHE A 75 6.03 5.75 -11.49
N ASN A 76 4.86 5.64 -10.85
CA ASN A 76 3.59 5.69 -11.58
C ASN A 76 3.13 7.15 -11.74
N LEU A 77 3.83 7.89 -12.61
CA LEU A 77 3.56 9.30 -12.92
C LEU A 77 3.33 9.50 -14.43
N PRO A 78 2.17 9.11 -14.96
CA PRO A 78 1.92 9.13 -16.41
C PRO A 78 1.85 10.54 -17.02
N PHE A 79 1.71 11.58 -16.20
CA PHE A 79 1.61 12.99 -16.62
C PHE A 79 2.95 13.73 -16.55
N ALA A 80 4.02 13.04 -16.11
CA ALA A 80 5.34 13.64 -16.01
C ALA A 80 6.06 13.65 -17.36
N TYR A 81 6.83 14.70 -17.62
CA TYR A 81 7.69 14.83 -18.80
C TYR A 81 9.12 15.20 -18.39
N HIS A 82 10.07 15.07 -19.33
CA HIS A 82 11.52 15.16 -19.05
C HIS A 82 11.93 14.26 -17.86
N PHE A 83 11.38 13.05 -17.84
CA PHE A 83 11.59 12.09 -16.78
C PHE A 83 12.94 11.39 -16.96
N GLU A 84 13.82 11.52 -15.98
CA GLU A 84 15.16 10.92 -15.99
C GLU A 84 15.50 10.33 -14.62
N ILE A 85 16.04 9.10 -14.62
CA ILE A 85 16.59 8.44 -13.43
C ILE A 85 18.07 8.13 -13.70
N LYS A 86 18.95 8.68 -12.85
CA LYS A 86 20.40 8.42 -12.86
C LYS A 86 20.81 7.92 -11.47
N GLY A 87 20.92 6.60 -11.32
CA GLY A 87 21.12 5.99 -10.00
C GLY A 87 19.93 6.29 -9.09
N THR A 88 20.18 6.94 -7.95
CA THR A 88 19.14 7.40 -7.01
C THR A 88 18.68 8.84 -7.23
N THR A 89 19.27 9.54 -8.22
CA THR A 89 18.81 10.87 -8.63
C THR A 89 17.65 10.75 -9.59
N VAL A 90 16.57 11.44 -9.27
CA VAL A 90 15.35 11.49 -10.08
C VAL A 90 15.07 12.92 -10.46
N GLU A 91 14.78 13.12 -11.74
CA GLU A 91 14.38 14.38 -12.33
C GLU A 91 13.11 14.19 -13.14
N PHE A 92 12.12 15.06 -12.94
CA PHE A 92 10.91 15.09 -13.75
C PHE A 92 10.25 16.46 -13.70
N SER A 93 9.40 16.73 -14.67
CA SER A 93 8.57 17.92 -14.73
C SER A 93 7.08 17.56 -14.83
N ILE A 94 6.20 18.37 -14.25
CA ILE A 94 4.74 18.24 -14.38
C ILE A 94 4.17 19.61 -14.73
N TYR A 95 3.26 19.68 -15.71
CA TYR A 95 2.66 20.95 -16.12
C TYR A 95 1.83 21.57 -14.99
N TYR A 96 1.70 22.89 -15.01
CA TYR A 96 0.97 23.64 -13.99
C TYR A 96 -0.45 23.09 -13.78
N ASP A 97 -1.21 22.89 -14.87
CA ASP A 97 -2.60 22.44 -14.81
C ASP A 97 -2.73 21.06 -14.16
N ASP A 98 -1.82 20.13 -14.48
CA ASP A 98 -1.78 18.79 -13.89
C ASP A 98 -1.45 18.86 -12.39
N VAL A 99 -0.49 19.71 -12.00
CA VAL A 99 -0.15 19.93 -10.59
C VAL A 99 -1.35 20.50 -9.84
N MET A 100 -2.06 21.49 -10.40
CA MET A 100 -3.26 22.06 -9.81
C MET A 100 -4.38 21.03 -9.68
N TRP A 101 -4.54 20.15 -10.67
CA TRP A 101 -5.51 19.06 -10.60
C TRP A 101 -5.23 18.09 -9.45
N TYR A 102 -3.96 17.80 -9.15
CA TYR A 102 -3.58 17.02 -7.97
C TYR A 102 -3.98 17.70 -6.65
N PHE A 103 -3.74 19.02 -6.53
CA PHE A 103 -4.15 19.78 -5.34
C PHE A 103 -5.67 19.83 -5.21
N PHE A 104 -6.40 20.08 -6.30
CA PHE A 104 -7.86 20.08 -6.32
C PHE A 104 -8.44 18.76 -5.80
N ARG A 105 -7.90 17.61 -6.21
CA ARG A 105 -8.35 16.29 -5.74
C ARG A 105 -8.09 16.03 -4.25
N LYS A 106 -7.13 16.71 -3.63
CA LYS A 106 -6.80 16.55 -2.20
C LYS A 106 -7.64 17.43 -1.27
N GLY A 107 -8.49 18.31 -1.82
CA GLY A 107 -9.36 19.19 -1.04
C GLY A 107 -8.56 20.28 -0.32
N ASP A 108 -8.80 20.46 0.97
CA ASP A 108 -8.26 21.57 1.77
C ASP A 108 -6.78 21.43 2.15
N LYS A 109 -6.10 20.37 1.68
CA LYS A 109 -4.68 20.16 1.98
C LYS A 109 -3.81 21.04 1.09
N ASN A 110 -2.82 21.69 1.70
CA ASN A 110 -1.78 22.42 0.99
C ASN A 110 -0.64 21.50 0.49
N TYR A 111 -0.84 20.18 0.48
CA TYR A 111 0.16 19.24 -0.03
C TYR A 111 -0.53 18.06 -0.73
N PHE A 112 0.19 17.44 -1.68
CA PHE A 112 -0.13 16.11 -2.17
C PHE A 112 1.09 15.20 -2.10
N ASP A 113 0.82 13.91 -1.92
CA ASP A 113 1.84 12.87 -1.83
C ASP A 113 1.89 12.12 -3.16
N LEU A 114 3.07 12.06 -3.78
CA LEU A 114 3.38 11.16 -4.89
C LEU A 114 3.93 9.86 -4.33
N GLU A 115 3.31 8.76 -4.72
CA GLU A 115 3.73 7.42 -4.31
C GLU A 115 4.70 6.83 -5.33
N VAL A 116 5.79 6.27 -4.82
CA VAL A 116 6.87 5.64 -5.57
C VAL A 116 6.99 4.22 -5.06
N ASN A 117 6.92 3.23 -5.93
CA ASN A 117 7.09 1.84 -5.52
C ASN A 117 8.57 1.55 -5.28
N LEU A 118 8.88 0.93 -4.15
CA LEU A 118 10.23 0.51 -3.78
C LEU A 118 10.32 -1.01 -3.82
N TYR A 119 11.32 -1.52 -4.53
CA TYR A 119 11.56 -2.95 -4.66
C TYR A 119 12.90 -3.31 -4.03
N ALA A 120 12.88 -4.34 -3.18
CA ALA A 120 14.08 -4.91 -2.58
C ALA A 120 14.68 -5.96 -3.53
N LYS A 121 15.99 -6.19 -3.39
CA LYS A 121 16.66 -7.29 -4.07
C LYS A 121 16.05 -8.62 -3.63
N THR A 122 15.39 -9.33 -4.54
CA THR A 122 15.14 -10.75 -4.32
C THR A 122 16.44 -11.48 -4.63
N THR A 123 17.30 -11.70 -3.64
CA THR A 123 18.32 -12.76 -3.74
C THR A 123 17.65 -14.12 -3.53
N SER A 124 16.71 -14.47 -4.42
CA SER A 124 16.31 -15.87 -4.57
C SER A 124 17.34 -16.51 -5.49
N GLY A 125 18.35 -17.14 -4.89
CA GLY A 125 19.22 -18.07 -5.60
C GLY A 125 18.37 -19.19 -6.19
N SER A 126 17.93 -19.04 -7.43
CA SER A 126 17.47 -20.16 -8.24
C SER A 126 18.67 -20.69 -9.00
N SER A 127 19.20 -21.81 -8.52
CA SER A 127 20.20 -22.66 -9.18
C SER A 127 19.72 -23.28 -10.50
N SER A 128 18.62 -22.79 -11.08
CA SER A 128 18.05 -23.28 -12.33
C SER A 128 17.47 -22.14 -13.16
N GLY A 129 18.37 -21.39 -13.81
CA GLY A 129 18.27 -20.83 -15.17
C GLY A 129 17.07 -19.99 -15.64
N HIS A 130 15.84 -20.16 -15.16
CA HIS A 130 14.62 -19.52 -15.69
C HIS A 130 13.67 -19.14 -14.54
N GLY A 131 14.09 -18.23 -13.68
CA GLY A 131 13.21 -17.60 -12.70
C GLY A 131 12.75 -16.22 -13.20
N THR A 132 11.50 -16.10 -13.65
CA THR A 132 10.87 -14.79 -13.81
C THR A 132 10.63 -14.21 -12.42
N SER A 133 11.52 -13.34 -11.93
CA SER A 133 11.30 -12.60 -10.69
C SER A 133 10.19 -11.58 -10.91
N ILE A 134 8.99 -11.85 -10.37
CA ILE A 134 7.94 -10.83 -10.30
C ILE A 134 8.42 -9.79 -9.29
N PRO A 135 8.59 -8.51 -9.66
CA PRO A 135 8.97 -7.48 -8.72
C PRO A 135 7.82 -7.27 -7.73
N THR A 136 7.96 -7.78 -6.51
CA THR A 136 7.01 -7.52 -5.41
C THR A 136 7.35 -6.19 -4.76
N THR A 137 6.41 -5.26 -4.68
CA THR A 137 6.64 -3.97 -3.99
C THR A 137 6.87 -4.22 -2.51
N HIS A 138 8.09 -3.97 -2.04
CA HIS A 138 8.49 -4.20 -0.65
C HIS A 138 8.31 -2.97 0.24
N GLY A 139 8.14 -1.78 -0.36
CA GLY A 139 7.83 -0.54 0.34
C GLY A 139 7.24 0.52 -0.59
N VAL A 140 6.66 1.57 -0.02
CA VAL A 140 6.16 2.72 -0.78
C VAL A 140 6.89 3.98 -0.32
N GLY A 141 7.64 4.59 -1.22
CA GLY A 141 8.25 5.90 -1.05
C GLY A 141 7.25 7.02 -1.28
N ILE A 142 7.34 8.09 -0.50
CA ILE A 142 6.48 9.26 -0.57
C ILE A 142 7.32 10.48 -0.90
N ILE A 143 6.98 11.16 -1.99
CA ILE A 143 7.46 12.51 -2.29
C ILE A 143 6.32 13.46 -2.02
N ARG A 144 6.47 14.31 -1.01
CA ARG A 144 5.45 15.30 -0.65
C ARG A 144 5.69 16.61 -1.38
N ILE A 145 4.70 17.02 -2.16
CA ILE A 145 4.69 18.32 -2.83
C ILE A 145 3.85 19.28 -2.00
N ILE A 146 4.45 20.38 -1.52
CA ILE A 146 3.81 21.39 -0.69
C ILE A 146 3.52 22.61 -1.54
N LEU A 147 2.26 23.04 -1.61
CA LEU A 147 1.82 24.23 -2.31
C LEU A 147 2.20 25.47 -1.50
N MET A 148 2.96 26.36 -2.12
CA MET A 148 3.04 27.76 -1.75
C MET A 148 2.15 28.60 -2.68
N LYS A 149 1.46 29.56 -2.06
CA LYS A 149 0.60 30.54 -2.72
C LYS A 149 1.27 31.90 -2.67
#